data_AF-A0A0K6IMQ2-F1
#
_entry.id   AF-A0A0K6IMQ2-F1
#
_cell.length_a   1.000
_cell.length_b   1.000
_cell.length_c   1.000
_cell.angle_alpha   90.00
_cell.angle_beta   90.00
_cell.angle_gamma   90.00
#
_symmetry.space_group_name_H-M   'P 1'
#
loop_
_entity.id
_entity.type
_entity.pdbx_description
1 polymer ?
#
loop_
_entity_poly.entity_id
_entity_poly.type
_entity_poly.pdbx_seq_one_letter_code
_entity_poly.pdbx_strand_id
1 'polypeptide(L)'
;MLKWLKRVVLLVALAFFLFVGLFFAIRNGQVITLDLVLWQSPELSIALYMIIAFALGIVLALASSSALLFRLERNVRKKTKQLVSLQAEIDNLRKASLTSELSERE
;
A
#
# COMPACT_ATOMS: atom_id res chain seq x y z
N MET A 1 20.83 -6.35 6.25
CA MET A 1 20.72 -5.70 7.57
C MET A 1 19.43 -4.88 7.72
N LEU A 2 19.11 -3.93 6.82
CA LEU A 2 17.93 -3.06 6.95
C LEU A 2 16.57 -3.80 7.01
N LYS A 3 16.41 -4.92 6.28
CA LYS A 3 15.16 -5.72 6.29
C LYS A 3 14.89 -6.39 7.65
N TRP A 4 15.95 -6.84 8.34
CA TRP A 4 15.82 -7.46 9.66
C TRP A 4 15.51 -6.39 10.72
N LEU A 5 16.20 -5.25 10.68
CA LEU A 5 15.89 -4.11 11.55
C LEU A 5 14.45 -3.63 11.39
N LYS A 6 13.96 -3.50 10.14
CA LYS A 6 12.55 -3.17 9.88
C LYS A 6 11.60 -4.19 10.50
N ARG A 7 11.90 -5.49 10.39
CA ARG A 7 11.07 -6.55 10.98
C ARG A 7 11.06 -6.48 12.52
N VAL A 8 12.21 -6.25 13.14
CA VAL A 8 12.32 -6.07 14.60
C VAL A 8 11.54 -4.84 15.05
N VAL A 9 11.71 -3.69 14.39
CA VAL A 9 10.96 -2.46 14.70
C VAL A 9 9.45 -2.69 14.58
N LEU A 10 9.01 -3.40 13.54
CA LEU A 10 7.60 -3.71 13.32
C LEU A 10 7.05 -4.63 14.42
N LEU A 11 7.81 -5.66 14.82
CA LEU A 11 7.44 -6.53 15.94
C LEU A 11 7.36 -5.77 17.26
N VAL A 12 8.32 -4.89 17.55
CA VAL A 12 8.31 -4.06 18.76
C VAL A 12 7.11 -3.11 18.76
N ALA A 13 6.84 -2.45 17.63
CA ALA A 13 5.66 -1.60 17.50
C ALA A 13 4.36 -2.38 17.69
N LEU A 14 4.25 -3.57 17.09
CA LEU A 14 3.08 -4.44 17.26
C LEU A 14 2.89 -4.86 18.72
N ALA A 15 3.96 -5.30 19.38
CA ALA A 15 3.92 -5.66 20.79
C ALA A 15 3.52 -4.47 21.68
N PHE A 16 4.04 -3.28 21.39
CA PHE A 16 3.68 -2.05 22.08
C PHE A 16 2.18 -1.73 21.93
N PHE A 17 1.64 -1.76 20.69
CA PHE A 17 0.22 -1.51 20.46
C PHE A 17 -0.69 -2.56 21.12
N LEU A 18 -0.29 -3.84 21.12
CA LEU A 18 -1.01 -4.88 21.84
C LEU A 18 -1.02 -4.65 23.35
N PHE A 19 0.13 -4.27 23.92
CA PHE A 19 0.24 -3.97 25.34
C PHE A 19 -0.64 -2.79 25.74
N VAL A 20 -0.59 -1.69 24.97
CA VAL A 20 -1.46 -0.53 25.19
C VAL A 20 -2.93 -0.89 25.02
N GLY A 21 -3.27 -1.67 23.99
CA GLY A 21 -4.65 -2.12 23.74
C GLY A 21 -5.20 -2.98 24.88
N LEU A 22 -4.40 -3.90 25.40
CA LEU A 22 -4.78 -4.73 26.54
C LEU A 22 -4.98 -3.89 27.81
N PHE A 23 -4.04 -3.00 28.11
CA PHE A 23 -4.14 -2.12 29.27
C PHE A 23 -5.36 -1.18 29.17
N PHE A 24 -5.62 -0.67 27.97
CA PHE A 24 -6.80 0.13 27.67
C PHE A 24 -8.08 -0.67 27.89
N ALA A 25 -8.15 -1.92 27.42
CA ALA A 25 -9.32 -2.78 27.60
C ALA A 25 -9.62 -3.10 29.06
N ILE A 26 -8.59 -3.39 29.85
CA ILE A 26 -8.74 -3.69 31.29
C ILE A 26 -9.23 -2.44 32.03
N ARG A 27 -8.64 -1.28 31.75
CA ARG A 27 -8.95 -0.04 32.49
C ARG A 27 -10.24 0.64 32.03
N ASN A 28 -10.69 0.33 30.81
CA ASN A 28 -11.88 0.91 30.20
C ASN A 28 -12.88 -0.18 29.78
N GLY A 29 -13.11 -1.15 30.66
CA GLY A 29 -14.10 -2.22 30.46
C GLY A 29 -15.55 -1.77 30.62
N GLN A 30 -15.81 -0.50 30.91
CA GLN A 30 -17.15 0.03 31.13
C GLN A 30 -18.00 -0.10 29.85
N VAL A 31 -19.18 -0.70 30.02
CA VAL A 31 -20.20 -0.82 28.98
C VAL A 31 -20.93 0.51 28.84
N ILE A 32 -20.98 1.03 27.62
CA ILE A 32 -21.66 2.29 27.29
C ILE A 32 -22.44 2.14 25.99
N THR A 33 -23.42 3.01 25.80
CA THR A 33 -24.04 3.29 24.51
C THR A 33 -23.43 4.56 23.92
N LEU A 34 -23.06 4.54 22.65
CA LEU A 34 -22.60 5.72 21.93
C LEU A 34 -23.77 6.28 21.12
N ASP A 35 -24.03 7.57 21.31
CA ASP A 35 -24.93 8.32 20.45
C ASP A 35 -24.11 8.98 19.33
N LEU A 36 -24.25 8.47 18.11
CA LEU A 36 -23.54 8.94 16.92
C LEU A 36 -24.37 9.94 16.12
N VAL A 37 -25.28 10.69 16.77
CA VAL A 37 -26.19 11.71 16.22
C VAL A 37 -27.28 11.13 15.31
N LEU A 38 -26.90 10.24 14.38
CA LEU A 38 -27.80 9.57 13.43
C LEU A 38 -28.13 8.13 13.84
N TRP A 39 -27.40 7.59 14.81
CA TRP A 39 -27.52 6.19 15.22
C TRP A 39 -27.07 6.00 16.66
N GLN A 40 -27.80 5.17 17.41
CA GLN A 40 -27.38 4.72 18.73
C GLN A 40 -26.78 3.33 18.63
N SER A 41 -25.60 3.18 19.20
CA SER A 41 -24.86 1.93 19.17
C SER A 41 -25.37 0.96 20.25
N PRO A 42 -25.16 -0.36 20.08
CA PRO A 42 -25.50 -1.35 21.09
C PRO A 42 -24.70 -1.17 22.40
N GLU A 43 -25.08 -1.85 23.47
CA GLU A 43 -24.31 -1.83 24.70
C GLU A 43 -23.02 -2.64 24.54
N LEU A 44 -21.89 -1.96 24.39
CA LEU A 44 -20.56 -2.58 24.29
C LEU A 44 -19.57 -1.80 25.16
N SER A 45 -18.44 -2.42 25.50
CA SER A 45 -17.40 -1.70 26.21
C SER A 45 -16.76 -0.63 25.33
N ILE A 46 -16.40 0.52 25.91
CA ILE A 46 -15.69 1.58 25.19
C ILE A 46 -14.39 1.06 24.55
N ALA A 47 -13.73 0.10 25.20
CA ALA A 47 -12.59 -0.61 24.65
C ALA A 47 -12.88 -1.27 23.31
N LEU A 48 -14.01 -1.97 23.21
CA LEU A 48 -14.41 -2.68 22.00
C LEU A 48 -14.73 -1.70 20.87
N TYR A 49 -15.41 -0.59 21.17
CA TYR A 49 -15.63 0.48 20.20
C TYR A 49 -14.34 1.03 19.60
N MET A 50 -13.35 1.31 20.46
CA MET A 50 -12.04 1.80 20.02
C MET A 50 -11.30 0.76 19.17
N ILE A 51 -11.36 -0.52 19.53
CA ILE A 51 -10.76 -1.61 18.74
C ILE A 51 -11.42 -1.73 17.37
N ILE A 52 -12.76 -1.68 17.29
CA ILE A 52 -13.49 -1.70 16.00
C ILE A 52 -13.10 -0.50 15.15
N ALA A 53 -13.12 0.71 15.71
CA ALA A 53 -12.77 1.92 14.98
C ALA A 53 -11.32 1.89 14.46
N PHE A 54 -10.39 1.40 15.28
CA PHE A 54 -8.99 1.22 14.89
C PHE A 54 -8.84 0.16 13.77
N ALA A 55 -9.51 -0.99 13.90
CA ALA A 55 -9.51 -2.03 12.88
C ALA A 55 -10.07 -1.52 11.54
N LEU A 56 -11.17 -0.77 11.59
CA LEU A 56 -11.75 -0.12 10.40
C LEU A 56 -10.74 0.86 9.77
N GLY A 57 -10.06 1.67 10.58
CA GLY A 57 -8.99 2.56 10.12
C GLY A 57 -7.86 1.82 9.39
N ILE A 58 -7.40 0.68 9.92
CA ILE A 58 -6.39 -0.16 9.27
C ILE A 58 -6.90 -0.68 7.93
N VAL A 59 -8.13 -1.20 7.88
CA VAL A 59 -8.74 -1.71 6.64
C VAL A 59 -8.81 -0.61 5.58
N LEU A 60 -9.26 0.59 5.96
CA LEU A 60 -9.31 1.75 5.05
C LEU A 60 -7.93 2.20 4.58
N ALA A 61 -6.92 2.19 5.45
CA ALA A 61 -5.55 2.51 5.08
C ALA A 61 -4.96 1.48 4.12
N LEU A 62 -5.20 0.19 4.36
CA LEU A 62 -4.78 -0.90 3.47
C LEU A 62 -5.49 -0.82 2.10
N ALA A 63 -6.79 -0.58 2.09
CA ALA A 63 -7.55 -0.39 0.86
C ALA A 63 -7.03 0.80 0.04
N SER A 64 -6.83 1.95 0.70
CA SER A 64 -6.33 3.17 0.06
C SER A 64 -4.91 3.00 -0.50
N SER A 65 -4.01 2.39 0.26
CA SER A 65 -2.64 2.12 -0.18
C SER A 65 -2.57 1.09 -1.31
N SER A 66 -3.41 0.06 -1.27
CA SER A 66 -3.52 -0.95 -2.34
C SER A 66 -3.96 -0.31 -3.66
N ALA A 67 -4.93 0.60 -3.62
CA ALA A 67 -5.37 1.34 -4.81
C ALA A 67 -4.23 2.17 -5.43
N LEU A 68 -3.40 2.81 -4.58
CA LEU A 68 -2.23 3.56 -5.03
C LEU A 68 -1.17 2.65 -5.66
N LEU A 69 -0.84 1.54 -5.00
CA LEU A 69 0.13 0.55 -5.49
C LEU A 69 -0.30 0.00 -6.86
N PHE A 70 -1.57 -0.34 -7.02
CA PHE A 70 -2.11 -0.83 -8.29
C PHE A 70 -1.98 0.20 -9.43
N ARG A 71 -2.21 1.49 -9.13
CA ARG A 71 -1.98 2.58 -10.11
C ARG A 71 -0.50 2.69 -10.46
N LEU A 72 0.39 2.61 -9.48
CA LEU A 72 1.83 2.63 -9.69
C LEU A 72 2.29 1.46 -10.57
N GLU A 73 1.85 0.24 -10.29
CA GLU A 73 2.19 -0.94 -11.10
C GLU A 73 1.71 -0.82 -12.55
N ARG A 74 0.49 -0.31 -12.76
CA ARG A 74 -0.03 -0.03 -14.11
C ARG A 74 0.85 0.97 -14.85
N ASN A 75 1.25 2.05 -14.18
CA ASN A 75 2.13 3.05 -14.77
C ASN A 75 3.50 2.47 -15.11
N VAL A 76 4.10 1.69 -14.20
CA VAL A 76 5.36 0.99 -14.45
C VAL A 76 5.24 0.11 -15.69
N ARG A 77 4.23 -0.76 -15.76
CA ARG A 77 4.00 -1.63 -16.94
C ARG A 77 3.84 -0.84 -18.23
N LYS A 78 3.08 0.26 -18.21
CA LYS A 78 2.88 1.13 -19.38
C LYS A 78 4.21 1.75 -19.83
N LYS A 79 5.01 2.28 -18.90
CA LYS A 79 6.31 2.89 -19.19
C LYS A 79 7.32 1.85 -19.69
N THR A 80 7.36 0.65 -19.12
CA THR A 80 8.20 -0.44 -19.62
C THR A 80 7.85 -0.80 -21.06
N LYS A 81 6.56 -0.91 -21.40
CA LYS A 81 6.14 -1.17 -22.79
C LYS A 81 6.58 -0.06 -23.76
N GLN A 82 6.45 1.20 -23.34
CA GLN A 82 6.92 2.35 -24.13
C GLN A 82 8.43 2.34 -24.35
N LEU A 83 9.21 1.95 -23.34
CA LEU A 83 10.66 1.81 -23.49
C LEU A 83 11.03 0.71 -24.49
N VAL A 84 10.36 -0.45 -24.42
CA VAL A 84 10.60 -1.56 -25.36
C VAL A 84 10.26 -1.15 -26.80
N SER A 85 9.14 -0.46 -27.02
CA SER A 85 8.77 -0.01 -28.37
C SER A 85 9.76 1.04 -28.92
N LEU A 86 10.17 1.98 -28.07
CA LEU A 86 11.11 3.03 -28.47
C LEU A 86 12.50 2.45 -28.79
N GLN A 87 12.94 1.45 -28.02
CA GLN A 87 14.17 0.73 -28.30
C GLN A 87 14.11 0.01 -29.66
N ALA A 88 12.99 -0.64 -29.97
CA ALA A 88 12.80 -1.32 -31.25
C ALA A 88 12.79 -0.34 -32.44
N GLU A 89 12.24 0.87 -32.27
CA GLU A 89 12.27 1.92 -33.28
C GLU A 89 13.70 2.42 -33.56
N ILE A 90 14.49 2.66 -32.50
CA ILE A 90 15.91 3.01 -32.63
C ILE A 90 16.67 1.91 -33.37
N ASP A 91 16.43 0.64 -33.03
CA ASP A 91 17.11 -0.49 -33.66
C ASP A 91 16.72 -0.64 -35.14
N ASN A 92 15.46 -0.38 -35.50
CA ASN A 92 15.01 -0.38 -36.89
C ASN A 92 15.64 0.77 -37.69
N LEU A 93 15.70 1.99 -37.12
CA LEU A 93 16.34 3.13 -37.75
C LEU A 93 17.84 2.88 -37.99
N ARG A 94 18.54 2.28 -37.02
CA ARG A 94 19.95 1.87 -37.16
C ARG A 94 20.15 0.83 -38.26
N LYS A 95 19.24 -0.16 -38.36
CA LYS A 95 19.31 -1.15 -39.44
C LYS A 95 19.09 -0.50 -40.81
N ALA A 96 18.09 0.36 -40.92
CA ALA A 96 17.79 1.07 -42.17
C ALA A 96 18.97 1.95 -42.64
N SER A 97 19.64 2.67 -41.73
CA SER A 97 20.81 3.47 -42.08
C SER A 97 22.01 2.62 -42.52
N LEU A 98 22.26 1.48 -41.86
CA LEU A 98 23.32 0.56 -42.28
C LEU A 98 23.05 -0.06 -43.65
N THR A 99 21.80 -0.38 -43.96
CA THR A 99 21.41 -0.90 -45.27
C THR A 99 21.56 0.16 -46.37
N SER A 100 21.22 1.44 -46.11
CA SER A 100 21.43 2.50 -47.09
C SER A 100 22.92 2.75 -47.36
N GLU A 101 23.76 2.78 -46.32
CA GLU A 101 25.22 2.93 -46.48
C GLU A 101 25.86 1.78 -47.26
N LEU A 102 25.37 0.54 -47.09
CA LEU A 102 25.83 -0.61 -47.86
C LEU A 102 25.42 -0.51 -49.33
N SER A 103 24.18 -0.09 -49.61
CA SER A 103 23.67 0.10 -50.97
C SER A 103 24.36 1.22 -51.74
N GLU A 104 24.90 2.25 -51.08
CA GLU A 104 25.66 3.32 -51.73
C GLU A 104 27.11 2.93 -52.06
N ARG A 105 27.60 1.80 -51.53
CA ARG A 105 28.96 1.31 -51.76
C ARG A 105 29.07 0.23 -52.85
N GLU A 106 27.95 -0.28 -53.34
CA GLU A 106 27.84 -1.20 -54.48
C GLU A 106 27.60 -0.43 -55.79
#